data_AF-A0A7Y2GNM4-F1
#
_entry.id   AF-A0A7Y2GNM4-F1
#
_cell.length_a   1.000
_cell.length_b   1.000
_cell.length_c   1.000
_cell.angle_alpha   90.00
_cell.angle_beta   90.00
_cell.angle_gamma   90.00
#
_symmetry.space_group_name_H-M   'P 1'
#
loop_
_entity.id
_entity.type
_entity.pdbx_description
1 polymer ?
#
loop_
_entity_poly.entity_id
_entity_poly.type
_entity_poly.pdbx_seq_one_letter_code
_entity_poly.pdbx_strand_id
1 'polypeptide(L)'
;MEEFFLEQRTEILATTITVVVILVLKFITDKTIRKIGRLSDIVEARTLLITKYVSILLTLLGFGIISFVWGVNFRDVGLVFSSVFAVIGVA
;
A
#
# COMPACT_ATOMS: atom_id res chain seq x y z
N MET A 1 -32.42 2.36 -11.80
CA MET A 1 -31.68 1.46 -10.88
C MET A 1 -30.81 0.43 -11.61
N GLU A 2 -30.69 0.47 -12.95
CA GLU A 2 -29.76 -0.41 -13.69
C GLU A 2 -28.51 0.33 -14.20
N GLU A 3 -28.57 1.66 -14.38
CA GLU A 3 -27.41 2.43 -14.87
C GLU A 3 -26.27 2.59 -13.85
N PHE A 4 -26.57 2.61 -12.55
CA PHE A 4 -25.55 2.66 -11.48
C PHE A 4 -24.63 1.42 -11.50
N PHE A 5 -25.14 0.28 -11.98
CA PHE A 5 -24.39 -0.97 -12.04
C PHE A 5 -23.47 -1.08 -13.25
N LEU A 6 -23.66 -0.29 -14.31
CA LEU A 6 -22.79 -0.34 -15.49
C LEU A 6 -21.56 0.56 -15.33
N GLU A 7 -21.71 1.71 -14.68
CA GLU A 7 -20.63 2.68 -14.47
C GLU A 7 -19.65 2.22 -13.36
N GLN A 8 -20.16 1.61 -12.29
CA GLN A 8 -19.34 1.10 -11.18
C GLN A 8 -18.67 -0.26 -11.43
N ARG A 9 -19.03 -0.99 -12.50
CA ARG A 9 -18.34 -2.25 -12.85
C ARG A 9 -16.85 -2.01 -13.04
N THR A 10 -16.49 -0.91 -13.68
CA THR A 10 -15.11 -0.55 -13.99
C THR A 10 -14.35 -0.18 -12.73
N GLU A 11 -14.93 0.62 -11.83
CA GLU A 11 -14.29 1.04 -10.57
C GLU A 11 -14.13 -0.14 -9.59
N ILE A 12 -15.14 -1.02 -9.51
CA ILE A 12 -15.09 -2.22 -8.67
C ILE A 12 -14.06 -3.23 -9.22
N LEU A 13 -14.00 -3.42 -10.55
CA LEU A 13 -12.98 -4.24 -11.19
C LEU A 13 -11.58 -3.65 -10.99
N ALA A 14 -11.42 -2.35 -11.17
CA ALA A 14 -10.14 -1.66 -10.98
C ALA A 14 -9.67 -1.75 -9.52
N THR A 15 -10.57 -1.60 -8.55
CA THR A 15 -10.27 -1.77 -7.12
C THR A 15 -9.88 -3.22 -6.83
N THR A 16 -10.61 -4.20 -7.39
CA THR A 16 -10.31 -5.62 -7.22
C THR A 16 -8.92 -5.97 -7.77
N ILE A 17 -8.61 -5.52 -9.00
CA ILE A 17 -7.30 -5.70 -9.63
C ILE A 17 -6.22 -5.03 -8.78
N THR A 18 -6.47 -3.83 -8.28
CA THR A 18 -5.50 -3.08 -7.46
C THR A 18 -5.21 -3.80 -6.15
N VAL A 19 -6.23 -4.30 -5.46
CA VAL A 19 -6.07 -5.10 -4.24
C VAL A 19 -5.28 -6.37 -4.52
N VAL A 20 -5.56 -7.06 -5.65
CA VAL A 20 -4.79 -8.24 -6.07
C VAL A 20 -3.33 -7.88 -6.34
N VAL A 21 -3.04 -6.78 -7.04
CA VAL A 21 -1.67 -6.32 -7.32
C VAL A 21 -0.93 -5.97 -6.02
N ILE A 22 -1.58 -5.27 -5.09
CA ILE A 22 -1.00 -4.96 -3.77
C ILE A 22 -0.68 -6.23 -2.98
N LEU A 23 -1.59 -7.22 -2.98
CA LEU A 23 -1.36 -8.50 -2.33
C LEU A 23 -0.17 -9.26 -2.93
N VAL A 24 -0.06 -9.29 -4.26
CA VAL A 24 1.08 -9.91 -4.96
C VAL A 24 2.39 -9.19 -4.63
N LEU A 25 2.40 -7.85 -4.66
CA LEU A 25 3.56 -7.04 -4.26
C LEU A 25 3.98 -7.32 -2.82
N LYS A 26 3.02 -7.39 -1.90
CA LYS A 26 3.29 -7.71 -0.49
C LYS A 26 3.93 -9.09 -0.34
N PHE A 27 3.42 -10.07 -1.06
CA PHE A 27 3.97 -11.43 -1.05
C PHE A 27 5.40 -11.48 -1.61
N ILE A 28 5.66 -10.80 -2.73
CA ILE A 28 7.00 -10.73 -3.33
C ILE A 28 7.97 -10.01 -2.39
N THR A 29 7.58 -8.88 -1.81
CA THR A 29 8.43 -8.11 -0.91
C THR A 29 8.77 -8.87 0.35
N ASP A 30 7.77 -9.49 1.01
CA ASP A 30 8.02 -10.32 2.20
C ASP A 30 8.97 -11.48 1.89
N LYS A 31 8.78 -12.14 0.74
CA LYS A 31 9.66 -13.24 0.30
C LYS A 31 11.07 -12.73 0.00
N THR A 32 11.19 -11.55 -0.60
CA THR A 32 12.47 -10.92 -0.95
C THR A 32 13.24 -10.53 0.30
N ILE A 33 12.58 -9.89 1.28
CA ILE A 33 13.22 -9.48 2.54
C ILE A 33 13.72 -10.70 3.33
N ARG A 34 12.90 -11.76 3.42
CA ARG A 34 13.33 -13.01 4.08
C ARG A 34 14.50 -13.67 3.33
N LYS A 35 14.46 -13.68 2.00
CA LYS A 35 15.55 -14.24 1.17
C LYS A 35 16.85 -13.44 1.37
N ILE A 36 16.77 -12.12 1.37
CA ILE A 36 17.92 -11.23 1.59
C ILE A 36 18.46 -11.40 3.01
N GLY A 37 17.61 -11.38 4.03
CA GLY A 37 18.03 -11.55 5.43
C GLY A 37 18.77 -12.86 5.69
N ARG A 38 18.33 -13.95 5.07
CA ARG A 38 19.00 -15.25 5.16
C ARG A 38 20.33 -15.31 4.39
N LEU A 39 20.45 -14.58 3.28
CA LEU A 39 21.71 -14.49 2.51
C LEU A 39 22.76 -13.59 3.16
N SER A 40 22.34 -12.63 3.99
CA SER A 40 23.21 -11.60 4.56
C SER A 40 23.65 -11.88 6.00
N ASP A 41 23.44 -13.11 6.50
CA ASP A 41 23.75 -13.54 7.87
C ASP A 41 23.20 -12.57 8.94
N ILE A 42 22.08 -11.93 8.62
CA ILE A 42 21.41 -11.00 9.52
C ILE A 42 20.60 -11.84 10.50
N VAL A 43 20.79 -11.58 11.79
CA VAL A 43 20.00 -12.18 12.88
C VAL A 43 18.51 -12.15 12.50
N GLU A 44 17.88 -13.33 12.52
CA GLU A 44 16.51 -13.54 12.05
C GLU A 44 15.49 -12.57 12.70
N ALA A 45 15.74 -12.19 13.96
CA ALA A 45 14.98 -11.19 14.70
C ALA A 45 14.99 -9.78 14.05
N ARG A 46 16.12 -9.35 13.47
CA ARG A 46 16.21 -8.06 12.75
C ARG A 46 15.48 -8.12 11.41
N THR A 47 15.59 -9.25 10.71
CA THR A 47 14.84 -9.47 9.46
C THR A 47 13.34 -9.47 9.69
N LEU A 48 12.86 -10.03 10.80
CA LEU A 48 11.45 -9.96 11.21
C LEU A 48 10.96 -8.52 11.42
N LEU A 49 11.75 -7.69 12.12
CA LEU A 49 11.42 -6.28 12.32
C LEU A 49 11.39 -5.53 10.99
N ILE A 50 12.40 -5.68 10.13
CA ILE A 50 12.45 -5.03 8.80
C ILE A 50 11.24 -5.46 7.96
N THR A 51 10.92 -6.75 7.93
CA THR A 51 9.74 -7.28 7.22
C THR A 51 8.46 -6.63 7.74
N LYS A 52 8.34 -6.46 9.07
CA LYS A 52 7.18 -5.79 9.67
C LYS A 52 7.07 -4.33 9.23
N TYR A 53 8.16 -3.57 9.27
CA TYR A 53 8.16 -2.17 8.82
C TYR A 53 7.81 -2.04 7.34
N VAL A 54 8.38 -2.87 6.48
CA VAL A 54 8.10 -2.82 5.04
C VAL A 54 6.66 -3.26 4.75
N SER A 55 6.14 -4.28 5.43
CA SER A 55 4.74 -4.68 5.30
C SER A 55 3.78 -3.56 5.72
N ILE A 56 4.08 -2.82 6.80
CA ILE A 56 3.28 -1.65 7.23
C ILE A 56 3.34 -0.55 6.16
N LEU A 57 4.54 -0.24 5.65
CA LEU A 57 4.72 0.78 4.61
C LEU A 57 3.98 0.42 3.31
N LEU A 58 4.09 -0.82 2.85
CA LEU A 58 3.36 -1.32 1.68
C LEU A 58 1.85 -1.27 1.87
N THR A 59 1.37 -1.57 3.08
CA THR A 59 -0.06 -1.48 3.40
C THR A 59 -0.52 -0.02 3.32
N LEU A 60 0.26 0.92 3.87
CA LEU A 60 -0.02 2.35 3.81
C LEU A 60 -0.02 2.89 2.37
N LEU A 61 0.98 2.51 1.56
CA LEU A 61 1.02 2.84 0.13
C LEU A 61 -0.17 2.23 -0.61
N GLY A 62 -0.55 1.00 -0.27
CA GLY A 62 -1.72 0.33 -0.84
C GLY A 62 -3.01 1.11 -0.60
N PHE A 63 -3.23 1.62 0.61
CA PHE A 63 -4.35 2.51 0.91
C PHE A 63 -4.31 3.79 0.07
N GLY A 64 -3.13 4.39 -0.09
CA GLY A 64 -2.95 5.53 -0.99
C GLY A 64 -3.37 5.21 -2.43
N ILE A 65 -2.88 4.11 -2.98
CA ILE A 65 -3.18 3.66 -4.35
C ILE A 65 -4.68 3.36 -4.53
N ILE A 66 -5.33 2.73 -3.55
CA ILE A 66 -6.79 2.48 -3.59
C ILE A 66 -7.57 3.81 -3.66
N SER A 67 -7.12 4.84 -2.94
CA SER A 67 -7.71 6.18 -3.02
C SER A 67 -7.66 6.76 -4.45
N PHE A 68 -6.54 6.54 -5.18
CA PHE A 68 -6.43 6.96 -6.58
C PHE A 68 -7.38 6.21 -7.51
N VAL A 69 -7.59 4.92 -7.28
CA VAL A 69 -8.48 4.09 -8.11
C VAL A 69 -9.93 4.52 -7.99
N TRP A 70 -10.33 5.03 -6.82
CA TRP A 70 -11.67 5.59 -6.57
C TRP A 70 -11.84 7.01 -7.10
N GLY A 71 -10.90 7.51 -7.91
CA GLY A 71 -11.00 8.84 -8.51
C GLY A 71 -10.83 9.98 -7.52
N VAL A 72 -10.30 9.72 -6.31
CA VAL A 72 -10.04 10.77 -5.33
C VAL A 72 -9.03 11.77 -5.92
N ASN A 73 -9.34 13.06 -5.81
CA ASN A 73 -8.50 14.11 -6.34
C ASN A 73 -7.12 14.08 -5.66
N PHE A 74 -6.05 14.07 -6.45
CA PHE A 74 -4.67 14.08 -5.95
C PHE A 74 -4.41 15.23 -4.97
N ARG A 75 -5.09 16.36 -5.16
CA ARG A 75 -4.96 17.54 -4.30
C ARG A 75 -5.44 17.25 -2.88
N ASP A 76 -6.56 16.54 -2.73
CA ASP A 76 -7.13 16.22 -1.42
C ASP A 76 -6.27 15.18 -0.69
N VAL A 77 -5.79 14.16 -1.42
CA VAL A 77 -4.84 13.18 -0.90
C VAL A 77 -3.55 13.85 -0.45
N GLY A 78 -2.99 14.74 -1.28
CA GLY A 78 -1.79 15.50 -0.97
C GLY A 78 -1.93 16.43 0.24
N LEU A 79 -3.10 17.05 0.43
CA LEU A 79 -3.38 17.86 1.62
C LEU A 79 -3.39 17.02 2.91
N VAL A 80 -4.01 15.84 2.88
CA VAL A 80 -4.02 14.92 4.03
C VAL A 80 -2.60 14.47 4.36
N PHE A 81 -1.84 14.01 3.35
CA PHE A 81 -0.43 13.63 3.57
C PHE A 81 0.42 14.80 4.07
N SER A 82 0.26 15.99 3.50
CA SER A 82 0.98 17.20 3.94
C SER A 82 0.65 17.56 5.39
N SER A 83 -0.60 17.41 5.82
CA SER A 83 -1.00 17.66 7.22
C SER A 83 -0.36 16.65 8.17
N VAL A 84 -0.42 15.36 7.84
CA VAL A 84 0.21 14.30 8.64
C VAL A 84 1.72 14.51 8.72
N PHE A 85 2.38 14.80 7.59
CA PHE A 85 3.82 15.07 7.57
C PHE A 85 4.19 16.38 8.29
N ALA A 86 3.34 17.41 8.26
CA ALA A 86 3.55 18.62 9.04
C ALA A 86 3.49 18.34 10.54
N VAL A 87 2.52 17.54 11.02
CA VAL A 87 2.44 17.14 12.44
C VAL A 87 3.64 16.30 12.85
N ILE A 88 4.04 15.33 12.03
CA ILE A 88 5.23 14.50 12.28
C ILE A 88 6.51 15.34 12.24
N GLY A 89 6.58 16.35 11.36
CA GLY A 89 7.78 17.18 11.18
C GLY A 89 7.94 18.30 12.21
N VAL A 90 6.87 18.67 12.93
CA VAL A 90 6.92 19.68 14.02
C VAL A 90 7.24 19.03 15.37
N ALA A 91 6.91 17.75 15.56
CA ALA A 91 7.19 16.99 16.78
C ALA A 91 8.68 16.59 16.90
#